data_AF-A0A6I1ML01-F1
#
_entry.id   AF-A0A6I1ML01-F1
#
_cell.length_a   1.000
_cell.length_b   1.000
_cell.length_c   1.000
_cell.angle_alpha   90.00
_cell.angle_beta   90.00
_cell.angle_gamma   90.00
#
_symmetry.space_group_name_H-M   'P 1'
#
loop_
_entity.id
_entity.type
_entity.pdbx_description
1 polymer ?
#
loop_
_entity_poly.entity_id
_entity_poly.type
_entity_poly.pdbx_seq_one_letter_code
_entity_poly.pdbx_strand_id
1 'polypeptide(L)'
;MEGNKVTKELKIKSFRVDEGIFEKFKQIANENFGNQNQCLDALINLYEMETSKTSLIERKLEIESFQDYLNKINQLFVTSLQLSQDAEIRVREEFSRQLTIKDTTIERLQLKEKDNYDKIVDYKKEIKILKEKSDNLTNLTKELEKDKNTLSQLVSRNYELIENNKKKLEKLNSYKSYKIENEKIKKDLEFSFNESLMLKQEIDKKDSKLEFLQKDIKKYEDTIKDLKEEVKSFKILLESTTIEHKKELQLIEGKYTKIIENEKEKVLQIFKKELELEKKSLGLTIKVLEQEKKELKFQLKNNK
;
A
#
# COMPACT_ATOMS: atom_id res chain seq x y z
N MET A 1 125.48 -78.58 35.94
CA MET A 1 126.22 -77.99 37.06
C MET A 1 125.30 -78.00 38.26
N GLU A 2 125.70 -78.75 39.28
CA GLU A 2 125.04 -78.86 40.58
C GLU A 2 125.03 -77.53 41.32
N GLY A 3 124.04 -77.36 42.21
CA GLY A 3 123.89 -76.18 43.06
C GLY A 3 123.01 -76.44 44.27
N ASN A 4 123.49 -77.32 45.16
CA ASN A 4 123.20 -77.48 46.59
C ASN A 4 121.84 -76.99 47.14
N LYS A 5 120.93 -77.95 47.36
CA LYS A 5 119.97 -77.88 48.48
C LYS A 5 120.73 -78.10 49.79
N VAL A 6 121.01 -77.04 50.54
CA VAL A 6 121.40 -77.16 51.95
C VAL A 6 120.14 -77.42 52.76
N THR A 7 119.76 -78.69 52.93
CA THR A 7 118.77 -79.09 53.94
C THR A 7 119.43 -78.96 55.31
N LYS A 8 119.10 -77.89 56.02
CA LYS A 8 119.53 -77.60 57.40
C LYS A 8 118.96 -78.70 58.31
N GLU A 9 119.78 -79.68 58.71
CA GLU A 9 119.39 -80.67 59.72
C GLU A 9 119.09 -79.97 61.05
N LEU A 10 117.84 -80.04 61.51
CA LEU A 10 117.44 -79.55 62.82
C LEU A 10 117.97 -80.49 63.90
N LYS A 11 119.11 -80.12 64.52
CA LYS A 11 119.66 -80.82 65.68
C LYS A 11 119.02 -80.26 66.95
N ILE A 12 118.50 -81.14 67.81
CA ILE A 12 117.96 -80.75 69.12
C ILE A 12 119.10 -80.17 69.95
N LYS A 13 118.99 -78.89 70.33
CA LYS A 13 119.87 -78.23 71.28
C LYS A 13 119.08 -77.96 72.56
N SER A 14 119.49 -78.56 73.66
CA SER A 14 118.88 -78.33 74.98
C SER A 14 119.61 -77.20 75.71
N PHE A 15 118.87 -76.22 76.18
CA PHE A 15 119.35 -75.16 77.07
C PHE A 15 118.61 -75.28 78.41
N ARG A 16 119.31 -75.02 79.53
CA ARG A 16 118.68 -75.05 80.86
C ARG A 16 118.10 -73.67 81.15
N VAL A 17 116.81 -73.62 81.45
CA VAL A 17 116.10 -72.40 81.83
C VAL A 17 115.29 -72.72 83.08
N ASP A 18 115.11 -71.72 83.93
CA ASP A 18 114.15 -71.77 85.01
C ASP A 18 112.74 -72.06 84.46
N GLU A 19 111.97 -72.87 85.19
CA GLU A 19 110.67 -73.36 84.75
C GLU A 19 109.67 -72.22 84.52
N GLY A 20 109.70 -71.18 85.35
CA GLY A 20 108.83 -70.01 85.20
C GLY A 20 109.14 -69.13 83.98
N ILE A 21 110.41 -69.09 83.56
CA ILE A 21 110.83 -68.37 82.34
C ILE A 21 110.47 -69.19 81.10
N PHE A 22 110.64 -70.51 81.16
CA PHE A 22 110.30 -71.39 80.06
C PHE A 22 108.78 -71.37 79.76
N GLU A 23 107.93 -71.33 80.77
CA GLU A 23 106.48 -71.20 80.58
C GLU A 23 106.10 -69.88 79.89
N LYS A 24 106.66 -68.75 80.33
CA LYS A 24 106.41 -67.45 79.69
C LYS A 24 106.87 -67.43 78.23
N PHE A 25 108.04 -68.00 77.95
CA PHE A 25 108.54 -68.11 76.58
C PHE A 25 107.62 -68.96 75.70
N LYS A 26 107.14 -70.10 76.21
CA LYS A 26 106.19 -70.96 75.52
C LYS A 26 104.85 -70.26 75.27
N GLN A 27 104.37 -69.49 76.24
CA GLN A 27 103.15 -68.70 76.08
C GLN A 27 103.31 -67.65 74.97
N ILE A 28 104.37 -66.85 75.01
CA ILE A 28 104.64 -65.82 74.00
C ILE A 28 104.80 -66.43 72.61
N ALA A 29 105.50 -67.56 72.52
CA ALA A 29 105.71 -68.27 71.26
C ALA A 29 104.39 -68.75 70.64
N ASN A 30 103.48 -69.28 71.46
CA ASN A 30 102.19 -69.78 70.98
C ASN A 30 101.23 -68.64 70.62
N GLU A 31 101.22 -67.55 71.39
CA GLU A 31 100.28 -66.43 71.18
C GLU A 31 100.65 -65.58 69.96
N ASN A 32 101.94 -65.34 69.70
CA ASN A 32 102.37 -64.32 68.74
C ASN A 32 103.18 -64.86 67.54
N PHE A 33 103.81 -66.03 67.66
CA PHE A 33 104.80 -66.51 66.68
C PHE A 33 104.57 -67.94 66.19
N GLY A 34 103.45 -68.58 66.58
CA GLY A 34 103.02 -69.90 66.14
C GLY A 34 103.81 -71.07 66.74
N ASN A 35 105.15 -70.97 66.85
CA ASN A 35 105.98 -71.98 67.52
C ASN A 35 107.23 -71.40 68.19
N GLN A 36 107.85 -72.20 69.06
CA GLN A 36 109.01 -71.80 69.86
C GLN A 36 110.25 -71.45 69.02
N ASN A 37 110.47 -72.11 67.87
CA ASN A 37 111.61 -71.81 67.00
C ASN A 37 111.44 -70.46 66.30
N GLN A 38 110.24 -70.16 65.82
CA GLN A 38 109.91 -68.87 65.20
C GLN A 38 109.97 -67.72 66.21
N CYS A 39 109.54 -67.97 67.44
CA CYS A 39 109.70 -67.03 68.55
C CYS A 39 111.19 -66.78 68.85
N LEU A 40 112.01 -67.83 68.87
CA LEU A 40 113.46 -67.69 69.08
C LEU A 40 114.15 -66.93 67.95
N ASP A 41 113.83 -67.24 66.69
CA ASP A 41 114.34 -66.51 65.52
C ASP A 41 113.91 -65.05 65.55
N ALA A 42 112.66 -64.75 65.93
CA ALA A 42 112.17 -63.38 66.10
C ALA A 42 112.88 -62.65 67.23
N LEU A 43 113.16 -63.31 68.36
CA LEU A 43 113.92 -62.72 69.47
C LEU A 43 115.38 -62.46 69.11
N ILE A 44 116.01 -63.35 68.34
CA ILE A 44 117.37 -63.14 67.82
C ILE A 44 117.38 -61.94 66.88
N ASN A 45 116.45 -61.87 65.92
CA ASN A 45 116.32 -60.72 65.03
C ASN A 45 116.02 -59.41 65.78
N LEU A 46 115.18 -59.45 66.81
CA LEU A 46 114.87 -58.29 67.65
C LEU A 46 116.11 -57.85 68.45
N TYR A 47 116.87 -58.79 69.00
CA TYR A 47 118.13 -58.52 69.69
C TYR A 47 119.18 -57.96 68.74
N GLU A 48 119.34 -58.51 67.54
CA GLU A 48 120.22 -58.01 66.49
C GLU A 48 119.79 -56.61 66.01
N MET A 49 118.49 -56.35 65.91
CA MET A 49 117.95 -55.03 65.55
C MET A 49 118.21 -54.00 66.66
N GLU A 50 117.99 -54.36 67.93
CA GLU A 50 118.24 -53.48 69.08
C GLU A 50 119.73 -53.22 69.30
N THR A 51 120.60 -54.23 69.12
CA THR A 51 122.06 -54.05 69.16
C THR A 51 122.55 -53.21 67.97
N SER A 52 121.96 -53.37 66.78
CA SER A 52 122.22 -52.50 65.63
C SER A 52 121.80 -51.05 65.90
N LYS A 53 120.68 -50.81 66.60
CA LYS A 53 120.26 -49.47 67.06
C LYS A 53 121.23 -48.88 68.08
N THR A 54 121.76 -49.70 69.01
CA THR A 54 122.74 -49.22 70.01
C THR A 54 124.12 -48.96 69.41
N SER A 55 124.48 -49.61 68.30
CA SER A 55 125.69 -49.34 67.53
C SER A 55 125.61 -48.09 66.64
N LEU A 56 124.41 -47.53 66.43
CA LEU A 56 124.15 -46.40 65.52
C LEU A 56 123.73 -45.12 66.27
N ILE A 57 124.30 -44.87 67.45
CA ILE A 57 123.98 -43.70 68.30
C ILE A 57 124.15 -42.37 67.54
N GLU A 58 125.10 -42.26 66.61
CA GLU A 58 125.33 -41.04 65.82
C GLU A 58 124.25 -40.77 64.74
N ARG A 59 123.42 -41.75 64.37
CA ARG A 59 122.38 -41.61 63.31
C ARG A 59 120.94 -41.70 63.82
N LYS A 60 120.73 -41.72 65.13
CA LYS A 60 119.39 -41.82 65.74
C LYS A 60 118.41 -40.76 65.23
N LEU A 61 118.87 -39.51 65.14
CA LEU A 61 118.06 -38.37 64.64
C LEU A 61 117.65 -38.54 63.17
N GLU A 62 118.52 -39.13 62.33
CA GLU A 62 118.23 -39.40 60.92
C GLU A 62 117.15 -40.49 60.77
N ILE A 63 117.20 -41.52 61.62
CA ILE A 63 116.20 -42.60 61.66
C ILE A 63 114.85 -42.09 62.17
N GLU A 64 114.82 -41.26 63.21
CA GLU A 64 113.60 -40.61 63.71
C GLU A 64 112.99 -39.69 62.64
N SER A 65 113.82 -38.89 61.96
CA SER A 65 113.38 -38.03 60.85
C SER A 65 112.79 -38.85 59.69
N PHE A 66 113.40 -39.99 59.35
CA PHE A 66 112.88 -40.90 58.33
C PHE A 66 111.53 -41.51 58.73
N GLN A 67 111.37 -41.91 59.99
CA GLN A 67 110.08 -42.39 60.51
C GLN A 67 109.01 -41.31 60.48
N ASP A 68 109.34 -40.06 60.81
CA ASP A 68 108.42 -38.93 60.69
C ASP A 68 108.01 -38.67 59.24
N TYR A 69 108.94 -38.75 58.29
CA TYR A 69 108.62 -38.67 56.86
C TYR A 69 107.70 -39.81 56.41
N LEU A 70 107.94 -41.04 56.86
CA LEU A 70 107.05 -42.18 56.57
C LEU A 70 105.66 -41.98 57.17
N ASN A 71 105.56 -41.51 58.41
CA ASN A 71 104.29 -41.20 59.05
C ASN A 71 103.54 -40.09 58.30
N LYS A 72 104.26 -39.06 57.85
CA LYS A 72 103.69 -37.95 57.07
C LYS A 72 103.22 -38.40 55.69
N ILE A 73 103.98 -39.27 55.01
CA ILE A 73 103.57 -39.89 53.75
C ILE A 73 102.32 -40.74 53.94
N ASN A 74 102.27 -41.56 55.00
CA ASN A 74 101.08 -42.36 55.33
C ASN A 74 99.86 -41.48 55.62
N GLN A 75 100.03 -40.39 56.37
CA GLN A 75 98.96 -39.42 56.61
C GLN A 75 98.47 -38.80 55.30
N LEU A 76 99.39 -38.31 54.45
CA LEU A 76 99.04 -37.74 53.13
C LEU A 76 98.32 -38.75 52.24
N PHE A 77 98.75 -40.01 52.24
CA PHE A 77 98.10 -41.09 51.50
C PHE A 77 96.68 -41.35 51.99
N VAL A 78 96.47 -41.47 53.31
CA VAL A 78 95.14 -41.63 53.91
C VAL A 78 94.25 -40.42 53.60
N THR A 79 94.77 -39.20 53.72
CA THR A 79 94.05 -37.97 53.36
C THR A 79 93.68 -37.95 51.88
N SER A 80 94.58 -38.38 50.98
CA SER A 80 94.28 -38.46 49.54
C SER A 80 93.20 -39.48 49.23
N LEU A 81 93.20 -40.64 49.91
CA LEU A 81 92.15 -41.65 49.77
C LEU A 81 90.80 -41.12 50.25
N GLN A 82 90.77 -40.45 51.40
CA GLN A 82 89.56 -39.81 51.94
C GLN A 82 89.04 -38.73 50.99
N LEU A 83 89.91 -37.85 50.50
CA LEU A 83 89.53 -36.81 49.52
C LEU A 83 88.96 -37.41 48.23
N SER A 84 89.53 -38.52 47.74
CA SER A 84 89.01 -39.22 46.57
C SER A 84 87.63 -39.81 46.83
N GLN A 85 87.43 -40.44 47.99
CA GLN A 85 86.16 -41.03 48.39
C GLN A 85 85.07 -39.94 48.56
N ASP A 86 85.41 -38.84 49.22
CA ASP A 86 84.52 -37.68 49.40
C ASP A 86 84.16 -37.03 48.05
N ALA A 87 85.11 -36.97 47.11
CA ALA A 87 84.85 -36.48 45.76
C ALA A 87 83.88 -37.40 45.01
N GLU A 88 84.04 -38.72 45.11
CA GLU A 88 83.13 -39.68 44.48
C GLU A 88 81.71 -39.60 45.06
N ILE A 89 81.59 -39.50 46.39
CA ILE A 89 80.30 -39.30 47.08
C ILE A 89 79.64 -38.02 46.58
N ARG A 90 80.37 -36.90 46.57
CA ARG A 90 79.86 -35.60 46.11
C ARG A 90 79.38 -35.64 44.66
N VAL A 91 80.14 -36.28 43.77
CA VAL A 91 79.74 -36.44 42.37
C VAL A 91 78.47 -37.28 42.27
N ARG A 92 78.39 -38.39 42.99
CA ARG A 92 77.22 -39.28 43.00
C ARG A 92 75.97 -38.56 43.53
N GLU A 93 76.10 -37.79 44.60
CA GLU A 93 75.02 -36.98 45.17
C GLU A 93 74.54 -35.91 44.19
N GLU A 94 75.45 -35.17 43.55
CA GLU A 94 75.09 -34.14 42.58
C GLU A 94 74.42 -34.74 41.34
N PHE A 95 74.90 -35.89 40.84
CA PHE A 95 74.23 -36.62 39.77
C PHE A 95 72.84 -37.08 40.17
N SER A 96 72.68 -37.62 41.38
CA SER A 96 71.39 -38.08 41.90
C SER A 96 70.42 -36.90 42.04
N ARG A 97 70.90 -35.76 42.55
CA ARG A 97 70.13 -34.52 42.65
C ARG A 97 69.68 -34.02 41.28
N GLN A 98 70.57 -34.01 40.29
CA GLN A 98 70.23 -33.61 38.93
C GLN A 98 69.22 -34.54 38.27
N LEU A 99 69.34 -35.86 38.48
CA LEU A 99 68.35 -36.83 38.01
C LEU A 99 66.97 -36.55 38.62
N THR A 100 66.89 -36.39 39.95
CA THR A 100 65.62 -36.08 40.62
C THR A 100 65.00 -34.77 40.12
N ILE A 101 65.80 -33.73 39.89
CA ILE A 101 65.30 -32.46 39.33
C ILE A 101 64.77 -32.64 37.90
N LYS A 102 65.44 -33.46 37.09
CA LYS A 102 64.99 -33.76 35.72
C LYS A 102 63.70 -34.58 35.75
N ASP A 103 63.61 -35.62 36.57
CA ASP A 103 62.41 -36.46 36.68
C ASP A 103 61.20 -35.66 37.15
N THR A 104 61.36 -34.82 38.19
CA THR A 104 60.29 -33.93 38.65
C THR A 104 59.89 -32.90 37.59
N THR A 105 60.85 -32.41 36.79
CA THR A 105 60.56 -31.52 35.66
C THR A 105 59.78 -32.23 34.56
N ILE A 106 60.16 -33.47 34.23
CA ILE A 106 59.50 -34.30 33.23
C ILE A 106 58.06 -34.59 33.66
N GLU A 107 57.86 -35.02 34.90
CA GLU A 107 56.53 -35.28 35.46
C GLU A 107 55.64 -34.03 35.37
N ARG A 108 56.15 -32.87 35.78
CA ARG A 108 55.42 -31.61 35.69
C ARG A 108 55.06 -31.24 34.25
N LEU A 109 55.97 -31.47 33.30
CA LEU A 109 55.71 -31.21 31.88
C LEU A 109 54.65 -32.16 31.32
N GLN A 110 54.70 -33.44 31.67
CA GLN A 110 53.71 -34.44 31.26
C GLN A 110 52.31 -34.13 31.82
N LEU A 111 52.21 -33.72 33.09
CA LEU A 111 50.95 -33.28 33.69
C LEU A 111 50.38 -32.05 32.96
N LYS A 112 51.24 -31.09 32.62
CA LYS A 112 50.82 -29.89 31.88
C LYS A 112 50.41 -30.22 30.44
N GLU A 113 51.09 -31.14 29.78
CA GLU A 113 50.73 -31.62 28.45
C GLU A 113 49.34 -32.28 28.46
N LYS A 114 49.09 -33.13 29.45
CA LYS A 114 47.79 -33.77 29.65
C LYS A 114 46.66 -32.75 29.88
N ASP A 115 46.87 -31.79 30.79
CA ASP A 115 45.89 -30.72 31.05
C ASP A 115 45.61 -29.88 29.79
N ASN A 116 46.64 -29.57 29.00
CA ASN A 116 46.47 -28.88 27.73
C ASN A 116 45.70 -29.73 26.70
N TYR A 117 45.96 -31.04 26.65
CA TYR A 117 45.24 -31.95 25.76
C TYR A 117 43.75 -32.00 26.11
N ASP A 118 43.41 -32.13 27.40
CA ASP A 118 42.03 -32.13 27.87
C ASP A 118 41.31 -30.81 27.52
N LYS A 119 41.98 -29.66 27.72
CA LYS A 119 41.47 -28.34 27.29
C LYS A 119 41.23 -28.25 25.78
N ILE A 120 42.14 -28.80 24.96
CA ILE A 120 41.98 -28.82 23.50
C ILE A 120 40.75 -29.65 23.11
N VAL A 121 40.52 -30.79 23.78
CA VAL A 121 39.34 -31.62 23.52
C VAL A 121 38.06 -30.86 23.85
N ASP A 122 38.02 -30.15 24.98
CA ASP A 122 36.84 -29.38 25.37
C ASP A 122 36.60 -28.18 24.45
N TYR A 123 37.64 -27.42 24.08
CA TYR A 123 37.50 -26.35 23.09
C TYR A 123 37.04 -26.88 21.73
N LYS A 124 37.47 -28.07 21.30
CA LYS A 124 36.96 -28.68 20.07
C LYS A 124 35.47 -29.00 20.15
N LYS A 125 34.97 -29.49 21.29
CA LYS A 125 33.53 -29.72 21.50
C LYS A 125 32.76 -28.39 21.44
N GLU A 126 33.26 -27.37 22.11
CA GLU A 126 32.63 -26.05 22.13
C GLU A 126 32.59 -25.40 20.74
N ILE A 127 33.69 -25.47 19.98
CA ILE A 127 33.75 -25.01 18.58
C ILE A 127 32.72 -25.73 17.71
N LYS A 128 32.52 -27.04 17.91
CA LYS A 128 31.51 -27.80 17.17
C LYS A 128 30.09 -27.30 17.47
N ILE A 129 29.77 -27.11 18.75
CA ILE A 129 28.47 -26.56 19.18
C ILE A 129 28.26 -25.15 18.62
N LEU A 130 29.30 -24.30 18.66
CA LEU A 130 29.25 -22.94 18.12
C LEU A 130 29.05 -22.93 16.60
N LYS A 131 29.69 -23.84 15.86
CA LYS A 131 29.45 -24.01 14.42
C LYS A 131 28.00 -24.41 14.13
N GLU A 132 27.46 -25.42 14.83
CA GLU A 132 26.08 -25.85 14.65
C GLU A 132 25.09 -24.70 14.94
N LYS A 133 25.33 -23.92 16.00
CA LYS A 133 24.53 -22.71 16.29
C LYS A 133 24.66 -21.66 15.20
N SER A 134 25.87 -21.41 14.69
CA SER A 134 26.11 -20.46 13.61
C SER A 134 25.36 -20.88 12.34
N ASP A 135 25.43 -22.15 11.96
CA ASP A 135 24.75 -22.67 10.78
C ASP A 135 23.22 -22.53 10.91
N ASN A 136 22.67 -22.87 12.09
CA ASN A 136 21.25 -22.67 12.38
C ASN A 136 20.83 -21.20 12.29
N LEU A 137 21.62 -20.28 12.85
CA LEU A 137 21.36 -18.84 12.75
C LEU A 137 21.39 -18.37 11.30
N THR A 138 22.35 -18.81 10.49
CA THR A 138 22.41 -18.43 9.07
C THR A 138 21.20 -18.92 8.27
N ASN A 139 20.67 -20.11 8.59
CA ASN A 139 19.45 -20.62 7.98
C ASN A 139 18.22 -19.80 8.40
N LEU A 140 18.10 -19.48 9.69
CA LEU A 140 17.03 -18.64 10.20
C LEU A 140 17.06 -17.23 9.57
N THR A 141 18.25 -16.64 9.37
CA THR A 141 18.39 -15.36 8.66
C THR A 141 17.91 -15.46 7.22
N LYS A 142 18.24 -16.54 6.49
CA LYS A 142 17.75 -16.74 5.11
C LYS A 142 16.23 -16.88 5.05
N GLU A 143 15.60 -17.55 6.03
CA GLU A 143 14.15 -17.64 6.12
C GLU A 143 13.51 -16.29 6.40
N LEU A 144 14.02 -15.54 7.38
CA LEU A 144 13.56 -14.18 7.67
C LEU A 144 13.69 -13.23 6.48
N GLU A 145 14.74 -13.36 5.67
CA GLU A 145 14.91 -12.58 4.43
C GLU A 145 13.81 -12.90 3.40
N LYS A 146 13.45 -14.19 3.24
CA LYS A 146 12.34 -14.62 2.37
C LYS A 146 11.00 -14.08 2.86
N ASP A 147 10.75 -14.17 4.16
CA ASP A 147 9.51 -13.67 4.76
C ASP A 147 9.39 -12.16 4.61
N LYS A 148 10.49 -11.42 4.83
CA LYS A 148 10.56 -9.98 4.61
C LYS A 148 10.24 -9.60 3.17
N ASN A 149 10.81 -10.31 2.20
CA ASN A 149 10.53 -10.08 0.78
C ASN A 149 9.06 -10.36 0.44
N THR A 150 8.50 -11.45 0.96
CA THR A 150 7.08 -11.79 0.78
C THR A 150 6.16 -10.73 1.39
N LEU A 151 6.48 -10.27 2.60
CA LEU A 151 5.73 -9.22 3.28
C LEU A 151 5.80 -7.90 2.51
N SER A 152 6.96 -7.53 1.96
CA SER A 152 7.13 -6.33 1.14
C SER A 152 6.27 -6.38 -0.14
N GLN A 153 6.20 -7.54 -0.79
CA GLN A 153 5.32 -7.75 -1.95
C GLN A 153 3.84 -7.64 -1.56
N LEU A 154 3.43 -8.24 -0.44
CA LEU A 154 2.05 -8.16 0.07
C LEU A 154 1.65 -6.73 0.41
N VAL A 155 2.54 -5.96 1.05
CA VAL A 155 2.31 -4.54 1.38
C VAL A 155 2.12 -3.73 0.10
N SER A 156 2.97 -3.93 -0.90
CA SER A 156 2.86 -3.23 -2.19
C SER A 156 1.53 -3.54 -2.89
N ARG A 157 1.14 -4.82 -2.95
CA ARG A 157 -0.15 -5.24 -3.49
C ARG A 157 -1.34 -4.65 -2.72
N ASN A 158 -1.27 -4.62 -1.40
CA ASN A 158 -2.32 -4.02 -0.58
C ASN A 158 -2.44 -2.52 -0.83
N TYR A 159 -1.33 -1.81 -1.02
CA TYR A 159 -1.33 -0.40 -1.36
C TYR A 159 -2.04 -0.15 -2.69
N GLU A 160 -1.72 -0.91 -3.74
CA GLU A 160 -2.39 -0.84 -5.05
C GLU A 160 -3.89 -1.15 -4.95
N LEU A 161 -4.28 -2.15 -4.16
CA LEU A 161 -5.68 -2.50 -3.93
C LEU A 161 -6.44 -1.37 -3.23
N ILE A 162 -5.83 -0.74 -2.22
CA ILE A 162 -6.41 0.42 -1.51
C ILE A 162 -6.62 1.57 -2.49
N GLU A 163 -5.62 1.88 -3.32
CA GLU A 163 -5.72 2.96 -4.31
C GLU A 163 -6.83 2.69 -5.34
N ASN A 164 -6.92 1.45 -5.83
CA ASN A 164 -8.00 1.04 -6.74
C ASN A 164 -9.38 1.11 -6.08
N ASN A 165 -9.49 0.71 -4.82
CA ASN A 165 -10.74 0.81 -4.07
C ASN A 165 -11.14 2.27 -3.86
N LYS A 166 -10.19 3.18 -3.62
CA LYS A 166 -10.44 4.62 -3.53
C LYS A 166 -11.01 5.17 -4.83
N LYS A 167 -10.41 4.84 -5.98
CA LYS A 167 -10.92 5.23 -7.32
C LYS A 167 -12.34 4.70 -7.58
N LYS A 168 -12.64 3.45 -7.16
CA LYS A 168 -13.99 2.89 -7.26
C LYS A 168 -14.99 3.62 -6.36
N LEU A 169 -14.59 4.00 -5.15
CA LEU A 169 -15.43 4.73 -4.21
C LEU A 169 -15.78 6.13 -4.73
N GLU A 170 -14.81 6.82 -5.34
CA GLU A 170 -15.04 8.11 -6.01
C GLU A 170 -16.08 7.98 -7.13
N LYS A 171 -15.94 6.97 -8.01
CA LYS A 171 -16.96 6.69 -9.05
C LYS A 171 -18.34 6.38 -8.48
N LEU A 172 -18.40 5.62 -7.39
CA LEU A 172 -19.67 5.31 -6.72
C LEU A 172 -20.33 6.57 -6.13
N ASN A 173 -19.54 7.49 -5.59
CA ASN A 173 -20.06 8.76 -5.09
C ASN A 173 -20.61 9.62 -6.23
N SER A 174 -19.91 9.70 -7.37
CA SER A 174 -20.44 10.38 -8.55
C SER A 174 -21.76 9.77 -9.03
N TYR A 175 -21.85 8.43 -9.07
CA TYR A 175 -23.09 7.74 -9.43
C TYR A 175 -24.25 8.06 -8.48
N LYS A 176 -24.00 8.13 -7.16
CA LYS A 176 -25.01 8.56 -6.19
C LYS A 176 -25.51 9.97 -6.47
N SER A 177 -24.62 10.91 -6.80
CA SER A 177 -24.99 12.27 -7.18
C SER A 177 -25.86 12.29 -8.44
N TYR A 178 -25.45 11.57 -9.49
CA TYR A 178 -26.24 11.45 -10.72
C TYR A 178 -27.61 10.80 -10.48
N LYS A 179 -27.71 9.82 -9.57
CA LYS A 179 -28.99 9.23 -9.20
C LYS A 179 -29.94 10.26 -8.57
N ILE A 180 -29.45 11.08 -7.64
CA ILE A 180 -30.24 12.15 -7.01
C ILE A 180 -30.69 13.17 -8.05
N GLU A 181 -29.80 13.55 -8.97
CA GLU A 181 -30.11 14.48 -10.06
C GLU A 181 -31.17 13.91 -11.01
N ASN A 182 -31.05 12.64 -11.40
CA ASN A 182 -32.05 11.96 -12.22
C ASN A 182 -33.42 11.87 -11.53
N GLU A 183 -33.45 11.64 -10.21
CA GLU A 183 -34.71 11.67 -9.45
C GLU A 183 -35.36 13.06 -9.43
N LYS A 184 -34.56 14.14 -9.38
CA LYS A 184 -35.06 15.52 -9.49
C LYS A 184 -35.61 15.79 -10.89
N ILE A 185 -34.84 15.49 -11.94
CA ILE A 185 -35.26 15.66 -13.33
C ILE A 185 -36.57 14.90 -13.60
N LYS A 186 -36.71 13.68 -13.06
CA LYS A 186 -37.93 12.90 -13.20
C LYS A 186 -39.14 13.59 -12.59
N LYS A 187 -39.00 14.20 -11.41
CA LYS A 187 -40.08 14.97 -10.76
C LYS A 187 -40.42 16.23 -11.56
N ASP A 188 -39.42 16.95 -12.05
CA ASP A 188 -39.63 18.16 -12.85
C ASP A 188 -40.34 17.84 -14.18
N LEU A 189 -39.96 16.72 -14.82
CA LEU A 189 -40.63 16.22 -16.02
C LEU A 189 -42.10 15.87 -15.75
N GLU A 190 -42.38 15.19 -14.63
CA GLU A 190 -43.75 14.83 -14.23
C GLU A 190 -44.61 16.07 -13.93
N PHE A 191 -44.03 17.09 -13.29
CA PHE A 191 -44.68 18.38 -13.06
C PHE A 191 -45.02 19.09 -14.38
N SER A 192 -44.04 19.23 -15.28
CA SER A 192 -44.23 19.89 -16.59
C SER A 192 -45.23 19.13 -17.48
N PHE A 193 -45.25 17.80 -17.40
CA PHE A 193 -46.23 16.97 -18.09
C PHE A 193 -47.65 17.23 -17.58
N ASN A 194 -47.86 17.30 -16.26
CA ASN A 194 -49.15 17.61 -15.67
C ASN A 194 -49.62 19.02 -16.04
N GLU A 195 -48.73 20.01 -16.04
CA GLU A 195 -49.03 21.37 -16.48
C GLU A 195 -49.46 21.41 -17.96
N SER A 196 -48.73 20.70 -18.82
CA SER A 196 -49.10 20.56 -20.24
C SER A 196 -50.46 19.89 -20.43
N LEU A 197 -50.80 18.90 -19.60
CA LEU A 197 -52.11 18.25 -19.62
C LEU A 197 -53.24 19.21 -19.23
N MET A 198 -53.03 20.03 -18.19
CA MET A 198 -53.99 21.04 -17.75
C MET A 198 -54.19 22.11 -18.83
N LEU A 199 -53.12 22.63 -19.43
CA LEU A 199 -53.18 23.59 -20.53
C LEU A 199 -53.92 23.01 -21.74
N LYS A 200 -53.68 21.72 -22.06
CA LYS A 200 -54.39 21.05 -23.14
C LYS A 200 -55.91 20.96 -22.88
N GLN A 201 -56.31 20.60 -21.66
CA GLN A 201 -57.73 20.60 -21.28
C GLN A 201 -58.36 22.00 -21.35
N GLU A 202 -57.61 23.07 -21.03
CA GLU A 202 -58.10 24.44 -21.20
C GLU A 202 -58.26 24.82 -22.67
N ILE A 203 -57.34 24.39 -23.54
CA ILE A 203 -57.45 24.58 -24.99
C ILE A 203 -58.71 23.87 -25.51
N ASP A 204 -58.91 22.59 -25.16
CA ASP A 204 -60.08 21.82 -25.60
C ASP A 204 -61.41 22.50 -25.19
N LYS A 205 -61.46 23.08 -23.98
CA LYS A 205 -62.63 23.87 -23.51
C LYS A 205 -62.83 25.14 -24.32
N LYS A 206 -61.74 25.87 -24.64
CA LYS A 206 -61.81 27.09 -25.45
C LYS A 206 -62.23 26.77 -26.88
N ASP A 207 -61.72 25.68 -27.46
CA ASP A 207 -62.08 25.22 -28.81
C ASP A 207 -63.56 24.85 -28.88
N SER A 208 -64.08 24.13 -27.88
CA SER A 208 -65.51 23.80 -27.78
C SER A 208 -66.40 25.06 -27.72
N LYS A 209 -65.95 26.08 -26.99
CA LYS A 209 -66.66 27.37 -26.91
C LYS A 209 -66.58 28.15 -28.23
N LEU A 210 -65.44 28.06 -28.91
CA LEU A 210 -65.22 28.68 -30.21
C LEU A 210 -66.12 28.05 -31.28
N GLU A 211 -66.27 26.72 -31.29
CA GLU A 211 -67.23 26.02 -32.16
C GLU A 211 -68.68 26.46 -31.92
N PHE A 212 -69.08 26.61 -30.64
CA PHE A 212 -70.42 27.09 -30.30
C PHE A 212 -70.66 28.51 -30.82
N LEU A 213 -69.72 29.42 -30.57
CA LEU A 213 -69.79 30.80 -31.06
C LEU A 213 -69.79 30.87 -32.59
N GLN A 214 -69.00 30.06 -33.27
CA GLN A 214 -69.01 29.97 -34.74
C GLN A 214 -70.38 29.52 -35.26
N LYS A 215 -71.02 28.55 -34.59
CA LYS A 215 -72.37 28.10 -34.95
C LYS A 215 -73.40 29.20 -34.78
N ASP A 216 -73.31 29.99 -33.71
CA ASP A 216 -74.20 31.13 -33.49
C ASP A 216 -73.95 32.26 -34.50
N ILE A 217 -72.70 32.59 -34.80
CA ILE A 217 -72.34 33.54 -35.88
C ILE A 217 -73.00 33.12 -37.18
N LYS A 218 -72.88 31.84 -37.56
CA LYS A 218 -73.50 31.31 -38.78
C LYS A 218 -75.02 31.46 -38.79
N LYS A 219 -75.70 31.18 -37.67
CA LYS A 219 -77.15 31.42 -37.55
C LYS A 219 -77.49 32.90 -37.76
N TYR A 220 -76.75 33.81 -37.13
CA TYR A 220 -76.98 35.24 -37.29
C TYR A 220 -76.72 35.69 -38.73
N GLU A 221 -75.68 35.15 -39.39
CA GLU A 221 -75.42 35.39 -40.82
C GLU A 221 -76.57 34.93 -41.72
N ASP A 222 -77.10 33.72 -41.50
CA ASP A 222 -78.27 33.19 -42.21
C ASP A 222 -79.50 34.08 -41.98
N THR A 223 -79.76 34.47 -40.71
CA THR A 223 -80.90 35.36 -40.37
C THR A 223 -80.77 36.74 -41.04
N ILE A 224 -79.56 37.31 -41.07
CA ILE A 224 -79.28 38.57 -41.77
C ILE A 224 -79.54 38.42 -43.27
N LYS A 225 -79.21 37.27 -43.85
CA LYS A 225 -79.47 36.98 -45.26
C LYS A 225 -80.97 36.91 -45.54
N ASP A 226 -81.73 36.19 -44.73
CA ASP A 226 -83.19 36.09 -44.87
C ASP A 226 -83.86 37.47 -44.76
N LEU A 227 -83.49 38.26 -43.75
CA LEU A 227 -83.99 39.64 -43.57
C LEU A 227 -83.62 40.54 -44.76
N LYS A 228 -82.43 40.38 -45.35
CA LYS A 228 -82.05 41.12 -46.57
C LYS A 228 -82.91 40.72 -47.77
N GLU A 229 -83.26 39.44 -47.91
CA GLU A 229 -84.18 38.97 -48.96
C GLU A 229 -85.60 39.49 -48.74
N GLU A 230 -86.07 39.53 -47.49
CA GLU A 230 -87.37 40.08 -47.11
C GLU A 230 -87.46 41.58 -47.36
N VAL A 231 -86.42 42.35 -47.00
CA VAL A 231 -86.34 43.79 -47.33
C VAL A 231 -86.37 44.00 -48.85
N LYS A 232 -85.71 43.12 -49.62
CA LYS A 232 -85.72 43.19 -51.09
C LYS A 232 -87.10 42.89 -51.66
N SER A 233 -87.83 41.91 -51.13
CA SER A 233 -89.18 41.58 -51.57
C SER A 233 -90.18 42.69 -51.23
N PHE A 234 -90.11 43.28 -50.02
CA PHE A 234 -90.91 44.45 -49.67
C PHE A 234 -90.62 45.64 -50.58
N LYS A 235 -89.36 45.84 -50.97
CA LYS A 235 -88.99 46.90 -51.91
C LYS A 235 -89.62 46.71 -53.29
N ILE A 236 -89.61 45.47 -53.82
CA ILE A 236 -90.29 45.13 -55.09
C ILE A 236 -91.80 45.32 -54.97
N LEU A 237 -92.42 44.90 -53.87
CA LEU A 237 -93.85 45.05 -53.64
C LEU A 237 -94.27 46.53 -53.56
N LEU A 238 -93.44 47.36 -52.91
CA LEU A 238 -93.66 48.81 -52.84
C LEU A 238 -93.55 49.44 -54.23
N GLU A 239 -92.57 49.05 -55.04
CA GLU A 239 -92.45 49.50 -56.43
C GLU A 239 -93.66 49.06 -57.27
N SER A 240 -94.15 47.83 -57.15
CA SER A 240 -95.31 47.35 -57.90
C SER A 240 -96.61 48.05 -57.50
N THR A 241 -96.87 48.24 -56.20
CA THR A 241 -98.03 49.01 -55.72
C THR A 241 -97.94 50.48 -56.13
N THR A 242 -96.75 51.07 -56.15
CA THR A 242 -96.56 52.44 -56.66
C THR A 242 -96.91 52.53 -58.16
N ILE A 243 -96.54 51.51 -58.95
CA ILE A 243 -96.91 51.43 -60.38
C ILE A 243 -98.42 51.24 -60.54
N GLU A 244 -99.05 50.38 -59.74
CA GLU A 244 -100.51 50.18 -59.77
C GLU A 244 -101.27 51.45 -59.40
N HIS A 245 -100.93 52.10 -58.28
CA HIS A 245 -101.51 53.39 -57.91
C HIS A 245 -101.31 54.44 -58.99
N LYS A 246 -100.15 54.47 -59.68
CA LYS A 246 -99.90 55.39 -60.80
C LYS A 246 -100.80 55.09 -62.01
N LYS A 247 -101.05 53.81 -62.32
CA LYS A 247 -102.01 53.39 -63.36
C LYS A 247 -103.45 53.76 -62.99
N GLU A 248 -103.85 53.54 -61.73
CA GLU A 248 -105.18 53.93 -61.25
C GLU A 248 -105.39 55.45 -61.32
N LEU A 249 -104.40 56.24 -60.92
CA LEU A 249 -104.40 57.70 -61.09
C LEU A 249 -104.58 58.10 -62.55
N GLN A 250 -103.81 57.52 -63.48
CA GLN A 250 -103.98 57.77 -64.92
C GLN A 250 -105.38 57.40 -65.43
N LEU A 251 -105.96 56.31 -64.93
CA LEU A 251 -107.27 55.83 -65.34
C LEU A 251 -108.39 56.77 -64.82
N ILE A 252 -108.24 57.27 -63.59
CA ILE A 252 -109.11 58.28 -62.98
C ILE A 252 -108.97 59.61 -63.72
N GLU A 253 -107.75 60.08 -63.96
CA GLU A 253 -107.46 61.29 -64.74
C GLU A 253 -108.12 61.21 -66.12
N GLY A 254 -107.95 60.08 -66.82
CA GLY A 254 -108.58 59.83 -68.13
C GLY A 254 -110.12 59.82 -68.09
N LYS A 255 -110.72 59.28 -67.03
CA LYS A 255 -112.18 59.36 -66.82
C LYS A 255 -112.63 60.80 -66.63
N TYR A 256 -111.95 61.57 -65.78
CA TYR A 256 -112.29 62.97 -65.55
C TYR A 256 -112.05 63.84 -66.79
N THR A 257 -111.02 63.57 -67.61
CA THR A 257 -110.82 64.29 -68.88
C THR A 257 -111.97 64.06 -69.86
N LYS A 258 -112.44 62.81 -69.99
CA LYS A 258 -113.61 62.48 -70.82
C LYS A 258 -114.90 63.15 -70.34
N ILE A 259 -115.10 63.23 -69.02
CA ILE A 259 -116.25 63.94 -68.45
C ILE A 259 -116.18 65.43 -68.80
N ILE A 260 -115.00 66.04 -68.67
CA ILE A 260 -114.76 67.45 -69.02
C ILE A 260 -115.00 67.71 -70.53
N GLU A 261 -114.54 66.81 -71.41
CA GLU A 261 -114.80 66.91 -72.86
C GLU A 261 -116.30 66.82 -73.19
N ASN A 262 -117.01 65.86 -72.59
CA ASN A 262 -118.46 65.72 -72.78
C ASN A 262 -119.23 66.95 -72.28
N GLU A 263 -118.85 67.52 -71.14
CA GLU A 263 -119.43 68.76 -70.62
C GLU A 263 -119.18 69.94 -71.58
N LYS A 264 -117.96 70.08 -72.09
CA LYS A 264 -117.63 71.10 -73.11
C LYS A 264 -118.48 70.95 -74.37
N GLU A 265 -118.65 69.73 -74.88
CA GLU A 265 -119.47 69.45 -76.06
C GLU A 265 -120.95 69.80 -75.84
N LYS A 266 -121.51 69.47 -74.67
CA LYS A 266 -122.88 69.84 -74.30
C LYS A 266 -123.08 71.35 -74.29
N VAL A 267 -122.16 72.10 -73.69
CA VAL A 267 -122.21 73.57 -73.67
C VAL A 267 -122.17 74.12 -75.10
N LEU A 268 -121.33 73.56 -75.97
CA LEU A 268 -121.21 73.98 -77.37
C LEU A 268 -122.49 73.72 -78.19
N GLN A 269 -123.18 72.61 -77.93
CA GLN A 269 -124.48 72.31 -78.53
C GLN A 269 -125.59 73.25 -78.04
N ILE A 270 -125.61 73.59 -76.76
CA ILE A 270 -126.57 74.55 -76.20
C ILE A 270 -126.35 75.93 -76.83
N PHE A 271 -125.10 76.39 -76.90
CA PHE A 271 -124.74 77.66 -77.53
C PHE A 271 -125.14 77.73 -79.01
N LYS A 272 -124.97 76.63 -79.77
CA LYS A 272 -125.43 76.56 -81.17
C LYS A 272 -126.96 76.67 -81.30
N LYS A 273 -127.73 76.06 -80.40
CA LYS A 273 -129.20 76.13 -80.42
C LYS A 273 -129.72 77.54 -80.11
N GLU A 274 -129.09 78.25 -79.17
CA GLU A 274 -129.46 79.65 -78.87
C GLU A 274 -129.21 80.57 -80.06
N LEU A 275 -128.06 80.42 -80.74
CA LEU A 275 -127.72 81.20 -81.93
C LEU A 275 -128.72 81.00 -83.09
N GLU A 276 -129.26 79.79 -83.26
CA GLU A 276 -130.29 79.50 -84.27
C GLU A 276 -131.66 80.12 -83.92
N LEU A 277 -132.03 80.13 -82.63
CA LEU A 277 -133.26 80.74 -82.15
C LEU A 277 -133.23 82.26 -82.33
N GLU A 278 -132.09 82.89 -82.07
CA GLU A 278 -131.89 84.33 -82.26
C GLU A 278 -131.94 84.73 -83.75
N LYS A 279 -131.38 83.92 -84.65
CA LYS A 279 -131.53 84.11 -86.10
C LYS A 279 -133.00 84.02 -86.55
N LYS A 280 -133.78 83.10 -85.99
CA LYS A 280 -135.21 82.93 -86.32
C LYS A 280 -136.07 84.09 -85.81
N SER A 281 -135.78 84.66 -84.65
CA SER A 281 -136.54 85.81 -84.13
C SER A 281 -136.30 87.07 -84.97
N LEU A 282 -135.05 87.36 -85.33
CA LEU A 282 -134.69 88.48 -86.20
C LEU A 282 -135.37 88.38 -87.59
N GLY A 283 -135.47 87.17 -88.15
CA GLY A 283 -136.15 86.94 -89.43
C GLY A 283 -137.66 87.20 -89.38
N LEU A 284 -138.32 87.01 -88.24
CA LEU A 284 -139.74 87.33 -88.03
C LEU A 284 -139.97 88.84 -87.89
N THR A 285 -139.07 89.55 -87.21
CA THR A 285 -139.17 91.02 -87.06
C THR A 285 -139.05 91.75 -88.40
N ILE A 286 -138.18 91.27 -89.29
CA ILE A 286 -138.03 91.83 -90.65
C ILE A 286 -139.32 91.66 -91.46
N LYS A 287 -139.99 90.50 -91.37
CA LYS A 287 -141.25 90.24 -92.08
C LYS A 287 -142.41 91.13 -91.61
N VAL A 288 -142.49 91.41 -90.31
CA VAL A 288 -143.51 92.31 -89.75
C VAL A 288 -143.28 93.75 -90.24
N LEU A 289 -142.03 94.22 -90.23
CA LEU A 289 -141.68 95.56 -90.75
C LEU A 289 -141.93 95.68 -92.27
N GLU A 290 -141.76 94.61 -93.05
CA GLU A 290 -142.10 94.59 -94.48
C GLU A 290 -143.62 94.66 -94.74
N GLN A 291 -144.43 94.10 -93.86
CA GLN A 291 -145.89 94.19 -93.92
C GLN A 291 -146.40 95.59 -93.54
N GLU A 292 -145.88 96.19 -92.47
CA GLU A 292 -146.20 97.59 -92.11
C GLU A 292 -145.81 98.58 -93.21
N LYS A 293 -144.68 98.33 -93.90
CA LYS A 293 -144.26 99.11 -95.08
C LYS A 293 -145.22 98.98 -96.27
N LYS A 294 -145.91 97.84 -96.42
CA LYS A 294 -146.95 97.64 -97.44
C LYS A 294 -148.25 98.38 -97.07
N GLU A 295 -148.63 98.38 -95.79
CA GLU A 295 -149.81 99.12 -95.29
C GLU A 295 -149.67 100.65 -95.47
N LEU A 296 -148.47 101.21 -95.24
CA LEU A 296 -148.20 102.63 -95.50
C LEU A 296 -148.20 103.02 -97.00
N LYS A 297 -147.80 102.11 -97.90
CA LYS A 297 -147.79 102.38 -99.35
C LYS A 297 -149.18 102.38 -99.99
N PHE A 298 -150.14 101.64 -99.43
CA PHE A 298 -151.51 101.65 -99.94
C PHE A 298 -152.28 102.89 -99.47
N GLN A 299 -152.00 103.39 -98.25
CA GLN A 299 -152.53 104.67 -97.76
C GLN A 299 -152.08 105.90 -98.59
N LEU A 300 -150.99 105.78 -99.36
CA LEU A 300 -150.45 106.87 -100.19
C LEU A 300 -150.98 106.92 -101.63
N LYS A 301 -151.74 105.93 -102.11
CA LYS A 301 -152.13 105.83 -103.54
C LYS A 301 -153.58 106.19 -103.87
N ASN A 302 -154.46 106.35 -102.87
CA ASN A 302 -155.88 106.70 -103.07
C ASN A 302 -156.27 108.09 -102.51
N ASN A 303 -155.32 109.03 -102.50
CA ASN A 303 -155.58 110.45 -102.26
C ASN A 303 -155.31 111.29 -103.52
N LYS A 304 -155.90 110.86 -104.64
CA LYS A 304 -156.29 111.66 -105.82
C LYS A 304 -157.47 110.98 -106.50
#